data_AF-T0GX85-F1
#
_entry.id   AF-T0GX85-F1
#
_cell.length_a   1.000
_cell.length_b   1.000
_cell.length_c   1.000
_cell.angle_alpha   90.00
_cell.angle_beta   90.00
_cell.angle_gamma   90.00
#
_symmetry.space_group_name_H-M   'P 1'
#
loop_
_entity.id
_entity.type
_entity.pdbx_description
1 polymer ?
#
loop_
_entity_poly.entity_id
_entity_poly.type
_entity_poly.pdbx_seq_one_letter_code
_entity_poly.pdbx_strand_id
1 'polypeptide(L)' 'MEKKLADVAKTENKSKSEVIKESLIYYIDNLAQKPSAYELGKKYFGRYKSGTSDRSVNHQKYVKDAILKKQKSK' A
#
# COMPACT_ATOMS: atom_id res chain seq x y z
N MET A 1 -26.41 0.24 -13.12
CA MET A 1 -25.45 1.36 -13.05
C MET A 1 -26.17 2.68 -13.15
N GLU A 2 -27.00 2.86 -14.18
CA GLU A 2 -27.80 4.07 -14.41
C GLU A 2 -28.68 4.51 -13.24
N LYS A 3 -29.35 3.55 -12.57
CA LYS A 3 -30.13 3.83 -11.36
C LYS A 3 -29.29 4.43 -10.22
N LYS A 4 -28.12 3.84 -9.95
CA LYS A 4 -27.20 4.33 -8.92
C LYS A 4 -26.69 5.74 -9.25
N LEU A 5 -26.40 6.03 -10.53
CA LEU A 5 -25.99 7.37 -10.97
C LEU A 5 -27.12 8.38 -10.78
N ALA A 6 -28.36 8.00 -11.10
CA ALA A 6 -29.53 8.86 -10.87
C ALA A 6 -29.77 9.12 -9.37
N ASP A 7 -29.58 8.11 -8.51
CA ASP A 7 -29.71 8.24 -7.07
C ASP A 7 -28.67 9.21 -6.48
N VAL A 8 -27.41 9.11 -6.93
CA VAL A 8 -26.32 10.04 -6.52
C VAL A 8 -26.60 11.45 -7.03
N ALA A 9 -26.94 11.61 -8.32
CA ALA A 9 -27.26 12.90 -8.91
C ALA A 9 -28.40 13.61 -8.17
N LYS A 10 -29.45 12.85 -7.80
CA LYS A 10 -30.56 13.37 -6.99
C LYS A 10 -30.13 13.76 -5.58
N THR A 11 -29.30 12.94 -4.93
CA THR A 11 -28.83 13.18 -3.56
C THR A 11 -27.91 14.40 -3.47
N GLU A 12 -27.05 14.59 -4.48
CA GLU A 12 -26.13 15.72 -4.56
C GLU A 12 -26.72 16.98 -5.20
N ASN A 13 -27.97 16.91 -5.68
CA ASN A 13 -28.63 17.98 -6.42
C ASN A 13 -27.81 18.47 -7.64
N LYS A 14 -27.28 17.51 -8.42
CA LYS A 14 -26.47 17.73 -9.62
C LYS A 14 -27.05 16.99 -10.81
N SER A 15 -26.69 17.42 -12.02
CA SER A 15 -26.96 16.62 -13.21
C SER A 15 -26.10 15.35 -13.24
N LYS A 16 -26.56 14.31 -13.94
CA LYS A 16 -25.77 13.09 -14.16
C LYS A 16 -24.42 13.40 -14.83
N SER A 17 -24.40 14.36 -15.75
CA SER A 17 -23.20 14.78 -16.47
C SER A 17 -22.17 15.44 -15.54
N GLU A 18 -22.61 16.25 -14.58
CA GLU A 18 -21.73 16.83 -13.56
C GLU A 18 -21.13 15.76 -12.66
N VAL A 19 -21.94 14.82 -12.17
CA VAL A 19 -21.45 13.70 -11.35
C VAL A 19 -20.41 12.88 -12.11
N ILE A 20 -20.63 12.60 -13.40
CA ILE A 20 -19.65 11.89 -14.25
C ILE A 20 -18.37 12.71 -14.39
N LYS A 21 -18.48 14.02 -14.67
CA LYS A 21 -17.33 14.91 -14.87
C LYS A 21 -16.46 14.98 -13.61
N GLU A 22 -17.08 15.19 -12.46
CA GLU A 22 -16.39 15.23 -11.17
C GLU A 22 -15.76 13.88 -10.82
N SER A 23 -16.47 12.77 -11.08
CA SER A 23 -15.93 11.42 -10.87
C SER A 23 -14.69 11.15 -11.72
N LEU A 24 -14.68 11.63 -12.97
CA LEU A 24 -13.52 11.49 -13.85
C LEU A 24 -12.34 12.34 -13.39
N ILE A 25 -12.58 13.59 -12.97
CA ILE A 25 -11.54 14.46 -12.39
C ILE A 25 -10.95 13.78 -11.15
N TYR A 26 -11.79 13.35 -10.22
CA TYR A 26 -11.37 12.64 -9.02
C TYR A 26 -10.55 11.38 -9.37
N TYR A 27 -11.02 10.58 -10.34
CA TYR A 27 -10.30 9.38 -10.75
C TYR A 27 -8.92 9.69 -11.32
N ILE A 28 -8.79 10.71 -12.17
CA ILE A 28 -7.52 11.13 -12.77
C ILE A 28 -6.56 11.65 -11.69
N ASP A 29 -7.03 12.53 -10.82
CA ASP A 29 -6.22 13.11 -9.74
C ASP A 29 -5.71 12.03 -8.78
N ASN A 30 -6.55 11.03 -8.46
CA ASN A 30 -6.18 9.91 -7.60
C ASN A 30 -5.37 8.83 -8.34
N LEU A 31 -5.35 8.81 -9.67
CA LEU A 31 -4.51 7.89 -10.44
C LEU A 31 -3.04 8.20 -10.21
N ALA A 32 -2.70 9.49 -10.19
CA ALA A 32 -1.35 9.99 -9.93
C ALA A 32 -0.93 9.83 -8.47
N GLN A 33 -1.89 9.76 -7.55
CA GLN A 33 -1.64 9.68 -6.11
C GLN A 33 -1.63 8.26 -5.54
N LYS A 34 -1.58 7.21 -6.36
CA LYS A 34 -1.44 5.85 -5.81
C LYS A 34 -0.08 5.72 -5.12
N PRO A 35 -0.04 5.67 -3.77
CA PRO A 35 1.23 5.61 -3.06
C PRO A 35 1.91 4.30 -3.44
N SER A 36 3.21 4.38 -3.71
CA SER A 36 4.02 3.19 -3.96
C SER A 36 3.95 2.23 -2.76
N ALA A 37 4.25 0.95 -2.97
CA ALA A 37 4.32 -0.02 -1.87
C ALA A 37 5.29 0.45 -0.76
N TYR A 38 6.34 1.16 -1.13
CA TYR A 38 7.26 1.81 -0.19
C TYR A 38 6.56 2.90 0.65
N GLU A 39 5.82 3.82 0.02
CA GLU A 39 5.13 4.91 0.72
C GLU A 39 4.04 4.39 1.66
N LEU A 40 3.28 3.38 1.25
CA LEU A 40 2.33 2.67 2.12
C LEU A 40 3.02 2.04 3.35
N GLY A 41 4.21 1.47 3.13
CA GLY A 41 5.01 0.82 4.15
C GLY A 41 5.81 1.77 5.06
N LYS A 42 6.01 3.02 4.64
CA LYS A 42 6.95 3.98 5.26
C LYS A 42 6.75 4.12 6.77
N LYS A 43 5.50 4.20 7.22
CA LYS A 43 5.16 4.34 8.65
C LYS A 43 5.51 3.14 9.50
N TYR A 44 5.74 1.97 8.90
CA TYR A 44 6.07 0.72 9.59
C TYR A 44 7.58 0.42 9.61
N PHE A 45 8.34 0.96 8.66
CA PHE A 45 9.79 0.80 8.64
C PHE A 45 10.46 1.53 9.82
N GLY A 46 11.59 1.00 10.30
CA GLY A 46 12.41 1.64 11.33
C GLY A 46 11.88 1.58 12.77
N ARG A 47 10.65 1.07 13.00
CA ARG A 47 10.07 0.93 14.36
C ARG A 47 10.82 -0.08 15.23
N TYR A 48 11.38 -1.12 14.62
CA TYR A 48 12.12 -2.16 15.31
C TYR A 48 13.51 -2.27 14.70
N LYS A 49 14.53 -2.31 15.56
CA LYS A 49 15.91 -2.54 15.16
C LYS A 49 16.34 -3.91 15.64
N SER A 50 17.05 -4.61 14.77
CA SER A 50 17.48 -5.98 15.03
C SER A 50 18.79 -6.07 15.84
N GLY A 51 19.33 -4.93 16.27
CA GLY A 51 20.63 -4.80 16.95
C GLY A 51 21.84 -5.00 16.03
N THR A 52 21.66 -5.53 14.83
CA THR A 52 22.73 -5.82 13.85
C THR A 52 22.45 -5.06 12.55
N SER A 53 23.34 -4.15 12.18
CA SER A 53 23.21 -3.27 11.00
C SER A 53 23.74 -3.89 9.70
N ASP A 54 24.49 -4.98 9.79
CA ASP A 54 25.20 -5.62 8.68
C ASP A 54 24.41 -6.80 8.07
N ARG A 55 23.17 -7.04 8.49
CA ARG A 55 22.37 -8.20 8.04
C ARG A 55 22.16 -8.23 6.53
N SER A 56 22.04 -7.07 5.89
CA SER A 56 21.92 -6.98 4.43
C SER A 56 23.22 -7.36 3.72
N VAL A 57 24.38 -7.00 4.30
CA VAL A 57 25.70 -7.29 3.73
C VAL A 57 26.08 -8.76 3.94
N ASN A 58 25.83 -9.27 5.15
CA ASN A 58 26.24 -10.61 5.57
C ASN A 58 25.09 -11.63 5.60
N HIS A 59 24.03 -11.40 4.81
CA HIS A 59 22.78 -12.19 4.82
C HIS A 59 23.01 -13.70 4.73
N GLN A 60 23.87 -14.16 3.82
CA GLN A 60 24.13 -15.59 3.61
C GLN A 60 24.68 -16.29 4.86
N LYS A 61 25.57 -15.62 5.59
CA LYS A 61 26.13 -16.12 6.85
C LYS A 61 25.02 -16.30 7.89
N TYR A 62 24.22 -15.26 8.10
CA TYR A 62 23.14 -15.28 9.09
C TYR A 62 22.09 -16.36 8.79
N VAL A 63 21.74 -16.56 7.52
CA VAL A 63 20.80 -17.62 7.12
C VAL A 63 21.39 -19.01 7.41
N LYS A 64 22.64 -19.25 7.04
CA LYS A 64 23.33 -20.53 7.30
C LYS A 64 23.38 -20.84 8.80
N ASP A 65 23.76 -19.85 9.60
CA ASP A 65 23.86 -19.99 11.05
C ASP A 65 22.49 -20.31 11.69
N ALA A 66 21.41 -19.67 11.22
CA ALA A 66 20.05 -19.96 11.69
C ALA A 66 19.60 -21.39 11.38
N ILE A 67 19.89 -21.90 10.17
CA ILE A 67 19.56 -23.27 9.76
C ILE A 67 20.32 -24.28 10.62
N LEU A 68 21.63 -24.10 10.80
CA LEU A 68 22.46 -24.98 11.62
C LEU A 68 22.02 -24.99 13.09
N LYS A 69 21.67 -23.82 13.65
CA LYS A 69 21.16 -23.72 15.02
C LYS A 69 19.87 -24.54 15.20
N LYS A 70 18.95 -24.47 14.24
CA LYS A 70 17.70 -25.25 14.24
C LYS A 70 17.95 -26.76 14.14
N GLN A 71 18.96 -27.18 13.40
CA GLN A 71 19.32 -28.59 13.28
C GLN A 71 19.96 -29.14 14.57
N LYS A 72 20.76 -28.33 15.28
CA LYS A 72 21.39 -28.72 16.55
C LYS A 72 20.44 -28.74 17.74
N SER A 73 19.32 -28.02 17.67
CA SER A 73 18.29 -28.02 18.71
C SER A 73 17.26 -29.14 18.55
N LYS A 74 17.50 -30.10 17.66
CA LYS A 74 16.65 -31.25 17.34
C LYS A 74 17.38 -32.52 17.71
#